data_AF-A0A653AEJ8-F1
#
_entry.id   AF-A0A653AEJ8-F1
#
_cell.length_a   1.000
_cell.length_b   1.000
_cell.length_c   1.000
_cell.angle_alpha   90.00
_cell.angle_beta   90.00
_cell.angle_gamma   90.00
#
_symmetry.space_group_name_H-M   'P 1'
#
loop_
_entity.id
_entity.type
_entity.pdbx_description
1 polymer ?
#
loop_
_entity_poly.entity_id
_entity_poly.type
_entity_poly.pdbx_seq_one_letter_code
_entity_poly.pdbx_strand_id
1 'polypeptide(L)'
;MRKLLIILTIIFVVLSIIFVILPMGTIALLPTVLAVLFGILAFIKSEPSLKKLPKWLMIISIALLVVALGKVIFIKDKVVVDEQFQQEQVQSNQEAQQELEELDSIQ
;
A
#
# COMPACT_ATOMS: atom_id res chain seq x y z
N MET A 1 3.44 -28.18 -9.12
CA MET A 1 3.81 -26.80 -8.71
C MET A 1 3.24 -25.70 -9.60
N ARG A 2 3.27 -25.82 -10.94
CA ARG A 2 2.74 -24.79 -11.86
C ARG A 2 1.30 -24.35 -11.55
N LYS A 3 0.37 -25.30 -11.40
CA LYS A 3 -1.05 -25.01 -11.13
C LYS A 3 -1.24 -24.19 -9.83
N LEU A 4 -0.49 -24.52 -8.78
CA LEU A 4 -0.53 -23.79 -7.52
C LEU A 4 -0.08 -22.33 -7.69
N LEU A 5 1.03 -22.10 -8.41
CA LEU A 5 1.51 -20.74 -8.70
C LEU A 5 0.50 -19.93 -9.53
N ILE A 6 -0.16 -20.56 -10.50
CA ILE A 6 -1.20 -19.91 -11.31
C ILE A 6 -2.41 -19.54 -10.44
N ILE A 7 -2.91 -20.46 -9.62
CA ILE A 7 -4.03 -20.21 -8.70
C ILE A 7 -3.68 -19.06 -7.75
N LEU A 8 -2.47 -19.10 -7.17
CA LEU A 8 -1.99 -18.07 -6.26
C LEU A 8 -1.88 -16.71 -6.95
N THR A 9 -1.33 -16.68 -8.18
CA THR A 9 -1.26 -15.47 -9.00
C THR A 9 -2.65 -14.89 -9.24
N ILE A 10 -3.65 -15.72 -9.59
CA ILE A 10 -5.02 -15.26 -9.84
C ILE A 10 -5.60 -14.64 -8.57
N ILE A 11 -5.46 -15.29 -7.41
CA ILE A 11 -5.95 -14.76 -6.12
C ILE A 11 -5.33 -13.39 -5.84
N PHE A 12 -4.01 -13.26 -5.97
CA PHE A 12 -3.32 -11.99 -5.73
C PHE A 12 -3.65 -10.92 -6.77
N VAL A 13 -3.87 -11.27 -8.04
CA VAL A 13 -4.34 -10.32 -9.07
C VAL A 13 -5.71 -9.77 -8.68
N VAL A 14 -6.65 -10.62 -8.27
CA VAL A 14 -7.98 -10.18 -7.82
C VAL A 14 -7.86 -9.27 -6.59
N LEU A 15 -7.04 -9.65 -5.61
CA LEU A 15 -6.79 -8.82 -4.42
C LEU A 15 -6.17 -7.46 -4.78
N SER A 16 -5.25 -7.45 -5.75
CA SER A 16 -4.60 -6.23 -6.24
C SER A 16 -5.60 -5.31 -6.92
N ILE A 17 -6.49 -5.84 -7.75
CA ILE A 17 -7.56 -5.05 -8.38
C ILE A 17 -8.42 -4.38 -7.31
N ILE A 18 -8.85 -5.15 -6.30
CA ILE A 18 -9.64 -4.60 -5.18
C ILE A 18 -8.85 -3.49 -4.48
N PHE A 19 -7.58 -3.71 -4.13
CA PHE A 19 -6.79 -2.75 -3.37
C PHE A 19 -6.41 -1.51 -4.19
N VAL A 20 -6.27 -1.61 -5.52
CA VAL A 20 -5.99 -0.47 -6.41
C VAL A 20 -7.24 0.38 -6.67
N ILE A 21 -8.42 -0.25 -6.70
CA ILE A 21 -9.70 0.45 -6.82
C ILE A 21 -9.98 1.20 -5.51
N LEU A 22 -9.79 0.55 -4.37
CA LEU A 22 -9.91 1.19 -3.06
C LEU A 22 -8.74 2.19 -2.84
N PRO A 23 -8.94 3.26 -2.07
CA PRO A 23 -7.87 4.19 -1.70
C PRO A 23 -6.99 3.60 -0.60
N MET A 24 -6.47 2.39 -0.79
CA MET A 24 -5.57 1.70 0.16
C MET A 24 -4.15 2.27 0.16
N GLY A 25 -3.88 3.31 -0.64
CA GLY A 25 -2.57 3.95 -0.77
C GLY A 25 -1.46 2.93 -1.05
N THR A 26 -0.39 3.01 -0.28
CA THR A 26 0.80 2.15 -0.41
C THR A 26 0.52 0.67 -0.08
N ILE A 27 -0.54 0.36 0.69
CA ILE A 27 -0.88 -1.03 1.08
C ILE A 27 -1.27 -1.85 -0.17
N ALA A 28 -1.80 -1.21 -1.21
CA ALA A 28 -2.12 -1.83 -2.49
C ALA A 28 -0.91 -2.43 -3.22
N LEU A 29 0.31 -1.96 -2.91
CA LEU A 29 1.53 -2.50 -3.51
C LEU A 29 1.82 -3.93 -3.04
N LEU A 30 1.45 -4.28 -1.81
CA LEU A 30 1.78 -5.58 -1.20
C LEU A 30 1.19 -6.76 -2.00
N PRO A 31 -0.14 -6.85 -2.25
CA PRO A 31 -0.67 -7.91 -3.10
C PRO A 31 -0.22 -7.79 -4.56
N THR A 32 0.05 -6.58 -5.03
CA THR A 32 0.44 -6.32 -6.43
C THR A 32 1.83 -6.85 -6.75
N VAL A 33 2.81 -6.60 -5.87
CA VAL A 33 4.17 -7.13 -5.99
C VAL A 33 4.18 -8.66 -5.88
N LEU A 34 3.38 -9.22 -4.95
CA LEU A 34 3.23 -10.67 -4.83
C LEU A 34 2.61 -11.28 -6.10
N ALA A 35 1.61 -10.64 -6.69
CA ALA A 35 1.02 -11.08 -7.96
C ALA A 35 2.07 -11.15 -9.08
N VAL A 36 2.93 -10.13 -9.19
CA VAL A 36 4.01 -10.09 -10.18
C VAL A 36 5.03 -11.21 -9.94
N LEU A 37 5.48 -11.38 -8.68
CA LEU A 37 6.44 -12.43 -8.32
C LEU A 37 5.90 -13.82 -8.64
N PHE A 38 4.67 -14.13 -8.23
CA PHE A 38 4.06 -15.43 -8.55
C PHE A 38 3.78 -15.60 -10.04
N GLY A 39 3.42 -14.53 -10.76
CA GLY A 39 3.23 -14.55 -12.21
C GLY A 39 4.54 -14.88 -12.97
N ILE A 40 5.65 -14.27 -12.57
CA ILE A 40 6.98 -14.56 -13.15
C ILE A 40 7.38 -16.00 -12.85
N LEU A 41 7.24 -16.45 -11.61
CA LEU A 41 7.55 -17.83 -11.21
C LEU A 41 6.66 -18.85 -11.96
N ALA A 42 5.37 -18.54 -12.13
CA ALA A 42 4.45 -19.36 -12.91
C ALA A 42 4.87 -19.45 -14.38
N PHE A 43 5.34 -18.34 -14.97
CA PHE A 43 5.83 -18.31 -16.35
C PHE A 43 7.10 -19.14 -16.55
N ILE A 44 8.09 -19.01 -15.65
CA ILE A 44 9.36 -19.77 -15.71
C ILE A 44 9.08 -21.28 -15.58
N LYS A 45 8.18 -21.67 -14.67
CA LYS A 45 7.86 -23.07 -14.39
C LYS A 45 6.88 -23.70 -15.40
N SER A 46 6.45 -22.97 -16.42
CA SER A 46 5.49 -23.45 -17.42
C SER A 46 6.17 -24.04 -18.65
N GLU A 47 5.59 -25.11 -19.20
CA GLU A 47 6.05 -25.74 -20.44
C GLU A 47 5.79 -24.82 -21.64
N PRO A 48 6.65 -24.81 -22.67
CA PRO A 48 6.56 -23.89 -23.81
C PRO A 48 5.17 -23.86 -24.46
N SER A 49 4.50 -25.01 -24.54
CA SER A 49 3.15 -25.17 -25.12
C SER A 49 2.04 -24.51 -24.29
N LEU A 50 2.23 -24.34 -22.99
CA LEU A 50 1.22 -23.83 -22.04
C LEU A 50 1.59 -22.48 -21.42
N LYS A 51 2.63 -21.81 -21.93
CA LYS A 51 3.08 -20.49 -21.44
C LYS A 51 2.12 -19.33 -21.73
N LYS A 52 1.10 -19.51 -22.58
CA LYS A 52 0.18 -18.43 -23.00
C LYS A 52 -0.57 -17.81 -21.81
N LEU A 53 -1.16 -18.64 -20.95
CA LEU A 53 -1.94 -18.20 -19.78
C LEU A 53 -1.07 -17.45 -18.74
N PRO A 54 0.02 -18.03 -18.21
CA PRO A 54 0.87 -17.34 -17.23
C PRO A 54 1.56 -16.09 -17.82
N LYS A 55 1.84 -16.07 -19.13
CA LYS A 55 2.35 -14.86 -19.81
C LYS A 55 1.33 -13.72 -19.73
N TRP A 56 0.06 -14.00 -19.98
CA TRP A 56 -1.01 -13.00 -19.91
C TRP A 56 -1.23 -12.49 -18.47
N LEU A 57 -1.26 -13.40 -17.49
CA LEU A 57 -1.34 -13.04 -16.08
C LEU A 57 -0.18 -12.16 -15.63
N MET A 58 1.04 -12.45 -16.09
CA MET A 58 2.23 -11.65 -15.81
C MET A 58 2.12 -10.23 -16.36
N ILE A 59 1.65 -10.08 -17.61
CA ILE A 59 1.46 -8.76 -18.22
C ILE A 59 0.42 -7.94 -17.45
N ILE A 60 -0.71 -8.56 -17.08
CA ILE A 60 -1.78 -7.91 -16.30
C ILE A 60 -1.27 -7.46 -14.93
N SER A 61 -0.52 -8.30 -14.24
CA SER A 61 0.03 -7.95 -12.91
C SER A 61 1.07 -6.85 -12.99
N ILE A 62 1.90 -6.81 -14.04
CA ILE A 62 2.82 -5.68 -14.28
C ILE A 62 2.04 -4.39 -14.57
N ALA A 63 0.98 -4.44 -15.39
CA ALA A 63 0.13 -3.29 -15.66
C ALA A 63 -0.52 -2.75 -14.37
N LEU A 64 -1.02 -3.65 -13.51
CA LEU A 64 -1.55 -3.28 -12.19
C LEU A 64 -0.50 -2.62 -11.31
N LEU A 65 0.75 -3.09 -11.34
CA LEU A 65 1.85 -2.48 -10.59
C LEU A 65 2.13 -1.05 -11.04
N VAL A 66 2.14 -0.79 -12.35
CA VAL A 66 2.31 0.57 -12.89
C VAL A 66 1.17 1.48 -12.44
N VAL A 67 -0.07 1.00 -12.47
CA VAL A 67 -1.24 1.77 -12.01
C VAL A 67 -1.16 2.06 -10.51
N ALA A 68 -0.80 1.05 -9.70
CA ALA A 68 -0.66 1.19 -8.26
C ALA A 68 0.44 2.21 -7.90
N LEU A 69 1.60 2.12 -8.52
CA LEU A 69 2.71 3.07 -8.34
C LEU A 69 2.31 4.47 -8.82
N GLY A 70 1.62 4.58 -9.96
CA GLY A 70 1.10 5.84 -10.47
C GLY A 70 0.19 6.53 -9.44
N LYS A 71 -0.72 5.79 -8.81
CA LYS A 71 -1.57 6.34 -7.74
C LYS A 71 -0.76 6.79 -6.53
N VAL A 72 0.19 5.99 -6.05
CA VAL A 72 1.01 6.35 -4.88
C VAL A 72 1.85 7.62 -5.12
N ILE A 73 2.36 7.82 -6.34
CA ILE A 73 3.21 8.98 -6.66
C ILE A 73 2.37 10.23 -6.94
N PHE A 74 1.25 10.10 -7.64
CA PHE A 74 0.41 11.25 -8.03
C PHE A 74 -0.59 11.66 -6.96
N ILE A 75 -1.11 10.72 -6.17
CA ILE A 75 -2.01 11.00 -5.05
C ILE A 75 -1.12 11.15 -3.82
N LYS A 76 -0.53 12.34 -3.67
CA LYS A 76 0.10 12.72 -2.41
C LYS A 76 -0.96 12.61 -1.34
N ASP A 77 -0.72 11.76 -0.35
CA ASP A 77 -1.45 11.82 0.91
C ASP A 77 -1.32 13.25 1.41
N LYS A 78 -2.38 14.05 1.21
CA LYS A 78 -2.50 15.33 1.88
C LYS A 78 -2.63 14.96 3.34
N VAL A 79 -1.50 14.93 4.04
CA VAL A 79 -1.48 15.23 5.45
C VAL A 79 -1.95 16.68 5.50
N VAL A 80 -3.27 16.87 5.59
CA VAL A 80 -3.81 18.15 6.01
C VAL A 80 -3.17 18.33 7.36
N VAL A 81 -2.23 19.27 7.47
CA VAL A 81 -1.78 19.74 8.76
C VAL A 81 -3.05 20.24 9.40
N ASP A 82 -3.57 19.45 10.33
CA ASP A 82 -4.74 19.84 11.09
C ASP A 82 -4.26 20.98 11.98
N GLU A 83 -4.44 22.22 11.49
CA GLU A 83 -3.99 23.42 12.17
C GLU A 83 -4.64 23.52 13.56
N GLN A 84 -5.84 22.95 13.75
CA GLN A 84 -6.47 22.81 15.07
C GLN A 84 -5.68 21.86 15.98
N PHE A 85 -5.22 20.71 15.49
CA PHE A 85 -4.43 19.77 16.30
C PHE A 85 -3.08 20.39 16.73
N GLN A 86 -2.44 21.15 15.84
CA GLN A 86 -1.22 21.89 16.18
C GLN A 86 -1.48 22.99 17.21
N GLN A 87 -2.57 23.75 17.07
CA GLN A 87 -2.96 24.77 18.05
C GLN A 87 -3.31 24.17 19.42
N GLU A 88 -4.08 23.08 19.46
CA GLU A 88 -4.39 22.34 20.70
C GLU A 88 -3.13 21.80 21.36
N GLN A 89 -2.17 21.29 20.58
CA GLN A 89 -0.90 20.80 21.12
C GLN A 89 -0.03 21.92 21.70
N VAL A 90 0.03 23.08 21.05
CA VAL A 90 0.75 24.25 21.57
C VAL A 90 0.07 24.79 22.83
N GLN A 91 -1.26 24.92 22.81
CA GLN A 91 -2.03 25.42 23.94
C GLN A 91 -1.94 24.47 25.14
N SER A 92 -2.06 23.16 24.92
CA SER A 92 -1.90 22.15 25.97
C SER A 92 -0.50 22.15 26.58
N ASN A 93 0.56 22.36 25.79
CA ASN A 93 1.91 22.51 26.33
C ASN A 93 2.08 23.79 27.14
N GLN A 94 1.47 24.91 26.70
CA GLN A 94 1.51 26.17 27.44
C GLN A 94 0.74 26.09 28.76
N GLU A 95 -0.45 25.49 28.75
CA GLU A 95 -1.26 25.26 29.96
C GLU A 95 -0.52 24.33 30.94
N ALA A 96 0.10 23.25 30.45
CA ALA A 96 0.91 22.37 31.29
C ALA A 96 2.15 23.07 31.88
N GLN A 97 2.80 23.97 31.12
CA GLN A 97 3.91 24.78 31.65
C GLN A 97 3.44 25.76 32.73
N GLN A 98 2.31 26.43 32.53
CA GLN A 98 1.73 27.34 33.51
C GLN A 98 1.32 26.62 34.79
N GLU A 99 0.71 25.43 34.67
CA GLU A 99 0.32 24.61 35.81
C GLU A 99 1.56 24.12 36.60
N LEU A 100 2.65 23.79 35.91
CA LEU A 100 3.93 23.45 36.56
C LEU A 100 4.56 24.66 37.26
N GLU A 101 4.56 25.84 36.63
CA GLU A 101 5.08 27.07 37.24
C GLU A 101 4.25 27.50 38.46
N GLU A 102 2.92 27.35 38.41
CA GLU A 102 2.06 27.60 39.57
C GLU A 102 2.36 26.62 40.71
N LEU A 103 2.50 25.32 40.42
CA LEU A 103 2.85 24.32 41.43
C LEU A 103 4.20 24.59 42.11
N ASP A 104 5.21 24.99 41.34
CA ASP A 104 6.54 25.37 41.87
C ASP A 104 6.49 26.66 42.69
N SER A 105 5.57 27.58 42.38
CA SER A 105 5.41 28.86 43.10
C SER A 105 4.68 28.75 44.45
N ILE A 106 4.06 27.59 44.73
CA ILE A 106 3.30 27.31 45.96
C ILE A 106 4.14 26.54 47.00
N GLN A 107 5.41 26.21 46.69
CA GLN A 107 6.41 25.66 47.66
C GLN A 107 7.23 26.74 48.36
#